data_AF-A0A1F9LYR2-F1
#
_entry.id   AF-A0A1F9LYR2-F1
#
_cell.length_a   1.000
_cell.length_b   1.000
_cell.length_c   1.000
_cell.angle_alpha   90.00
_cell.angle_beta   90.00
_cell.angle_gamma   90.00
#
_symmetry.space_group_name_H-M   'P 1'
#
loop_
_entity.id
_entity.type
_entity.pdbx_description
1 polymer ?
#
loop_
_entity_poly.entity_id
_entity_poly.type
_entity_poly.pdbx_seq_one_letter_code
_entity_poly.pdbx_strand_id
1 'polypeptide(L)'
;MKFEVTHKILTMEPNLAKSAAHVLRFLDHTPLVQYDTVRVEAAQSCSGADQRFWPWVEQGLADNRQVLTKLIGELQMAGTREFSDLLTIPQGFQSKIFHTMAHLLDGFFGIDSQFYNLPEDSHWLGDSLRRQIEADPEDFWLVTVVATLEAKEHHALAGLRSFEK
;
A
#
# COMPACT_ATOMS: atom_id res chain seq x y z
N MET A 1 4.56 -19.26 -10.83
CA MET A 1 5.39 -18.73 -9.73
C MET A 1 4.48 -18.07 -8.71
N LYS A 2 4.62 -18.35 -7.41
CA LYS A 2 3.82 -17.73 -6.34
C LYS A 2 4.57 -16.52 -5.80
N PHE A 3 3.91 -15.36 -5.80
CA PHE A 3 4.43 -14.11 -5.23
C PHE A 3 3.58 -13.74 -4.02
N GLU A 4 4.21 -13.41 -2.90
CA GLU A 4 3.51 -12.98 -1.70
C GLU A 4 3.79 -11.50 -1.43
N VAL A 5 2.74 -10.77 -1.10
CA VAL A 5 2.77 -9.35 -0.75
C VAL A 5 2.19 -9.19 0.63
N THR A 6 2.85 -8.40 1.47
CA THR A 6 2.37 -8.10 2.82
C THR A 6 1.95 -6.64 2.87
N HIS A 7 0.77 -6.37 3.42
CA HIS A 7 0.29 -5.01 3.67
C HIS A 7 -0.03 -4.84 5.16
N LYS A 8 0.24 -3.64 5.68
CA LYS A 8 -0.26 -3.17 6.98
C LYS A 8 -1.38 -2.17 6.73
N ILE A 9 -2.60 -2.51 7.14
CA ILE A 9 -3.78 -1.70 6.88
C ILE A 9 -4.35 -1.21 8.22
N LEU A 10 -4.36 0.10 8.41
CA LEU A 10 -4.96 0.76 9.55
C LEU A 10 -6.47 0.81 9.36
N THR A 11 -7.20 0.47 10.43
CA THR A 11 -8.66 0.49 10.50
C THR A 11 -9.12 1.18 11.78
N MET A 12 -10.33 1.72 11.77
CA MET A 12 -11.02 2.24 12.94
C MET A 12 -12.20 1.31 13.27
N GLU A 13 -11.94 0.29 14.07
CA GLU A 13 -12.88 -0.76 14.43
C GLU A 13 -12.53 -1.30 15.83
N PRO A 14 -13.52 -1.74 16.63
CA PRO A 14 -13.31 -2.04 18.05
C PRO A 14 -12.54 -3.34 18.34
N ASN A 15 -12.29 -4.19 17.34
CA ASN A 15 -11.52 -5.42 17.52
C ASN A 15 -11.02 -5.99 16.19
N LEU A 16 -10.00 -6.85 16.29
CA LEU A 16 -9.38 -7.52 15.15
C LEU A 16 -10.37 -8.21 14.20
N ALA A 17 -11.43 -8.85 14.72
CA ALA A 17 -12.36 -9.59 13.87
C ALA A 17 -13.14 -8.63 12.95
N LYS A 18 -13.58 -7.48 13.46
CA LYS A 18 -14.22 -6.44 12.65
C LYS A 18 -13.24 -5.76 11.70
N SER A 19 -12.04 -5.43 12.18
CA SER A 19 -10.96 -4.88 11.36
C SER A 19 -10.59 -5.79 10.20
N ALA A 20 -10.39 -7.08 10.47
CA ALA A 20 -10.10 -8.11 9.47
C ALA A 20 -11.21 -8.18 8.42
N ALA A 21 -12.48 -8.24 8.84
CA ALA A 21 -13.61 -8.27 7.92
C ALA A 21 -13.70 -6.99 7.07
N HIS A 22 -13.39 -5.83 7.64
CA HIS A 22 -13.33 -4.55 6.92
C HIS A 22 -12.24 -4.58 5.85
N VAL A 23 -11.01 -4.96 6.22
CA VAL A 23 -9.88 -5.07 5.29
C VAL A 23 -10.18 -6.04 4.14
N LEU A 24 -10.72 -7.22 4.46
CA LEU A 24 -11.04 -8.21 3.42
C LEU A 24 -12.12 -7.69 2.46
N ARG A 25 -13.16 -7.00 2.96
CA ARG A 25 -14.16 -6.34 2.11
C ARG A 25 -13.53 -5.26 1.23
N PHE A 26 -12.66 -4.42 1.80
CA PHE A 26 -11.96 -3.39 1.06
C PHE A 26 -11.15 -3.98 -0.10
N LEU A 27 -10.38 -5.04 0.15
CA LEU A 27 -9.57 -5.69 -0.88
C LEU A 27 -10.43 -6.35 -1.96
N ASP A 28 -11.54 -7.00 -1.57
CA ASP A 28 -12.50 -7.61 -2.50
C ASP A 28 -13.14 -6.57 -3.45
N HIS A 29 -13.31 -5.34 -2.97
CA HIS A 29 -13.91 -4.24 -3.73
C HIS A 29 -12.88 -3.31 -4.40
N THR A 30 -11.57 -3.60 -4.31
CA THR A 30 -10.51 -2.78 -4.91
C THR A 30 -10.13 -3.35 -6.28
N PRO A 31 -10.67 -2.85 -7.41
CA PRO A 31 -10.54 -3.54 -8.69
C PRO A 31 -9.12 -3.45 -9.26
N LEU A 32 -8.35 -2.46 -8.82
CA LEU A 32 -6.97 -2.21 -9.25
C LEU A 32 -6.00 -3.30 -8.81
N VAL A 33 -6.36 -4.10 -7.79
CA VAL A 33 -5.52 -5.19 -7.30
C VAL A 33 -6.36 -6.42 -7.01
N GLN A 34 -6.15 -7.47 -7.79
CA GLN A 34 -6.81 -8.76 -7.58
C GLN A 34 -5.80 -9.80 -7.13
N TYR A 35 -5.97 -10.25 -5.89
CA TYR A 35 -5.18 -11.32 -5.29
C TYR A 35 -5.87 -12.67 -5.47
N ASP A 36 -5.10 -13.73 -5.70
CA ASP A 36 -5.65 -15.09 -5.75
C ASP A 36 -6.10 -15.56 -4.37
N THR A 37 -5.33 -15.19 -3.35
CA THR A 37 -5.70 -15.43 -1.95
C THR A 37 -5.24 -14.28 -1.07
N VAL A 38 -6.00 -14.01 -0.02
CA VAL A 38 -5.66 -13.04 1.04
C VAL A 38 -5.91 -13.71 2.39
N ARG A 39 -4.96 -13.58 3.31
CA ARG A 39 -5.10 -14.01 4.70
C ARG A 39 -4.70 -12.90 5.66
N VAL A 40 -5.43 -12.80 6.77
CA VAL A 40 -5.05 -11.93 7.89
C VAL A 40 -4.04 -12.65 8.76
N GLU A 41 -2.95 -11.98 9.10
CA GLU A 41 -1.93 -12.48 10.01
C GLU A 41 -2.15 -11.87 11.40
N ALA A 42 -2.91 -12.58 12.25
CA ALA A 42 -3.30 -12.10 13.56
C ALA A 42 -2.09 -11.84 14.48
N ALA A 43 -1.03 -12.67 14.40
CA ALA A 43 0.15 -12.49 15.24
C ALA A 43 0.94 -11.21 14.90
N GLN A 44 0.82 -10.75 13.65
CA GLN A 44 1.41 -9.51 13.15
C GLN A 44 0.38 -8.36 13.07
N SER A 45 -0.78 -8.52 13.72
CA SER A 45 -1.77 -7.46 13.87
C SER A 45 -1.81 -6.98 15.32
N CYS A 46 -2.19 -5.73 15.54
CA CYS A 46 -2.24 -5.16 16.89
C CYS A 46 -3.24 -4.01 16.99
N SER A 47 -3.79 -3.81 18.19
CA SER A 47 -4.60 -2.65 18.56
C SER A 47 -3.71 -1.40 18.68
N GLY A 48 -4.29 -0.21 18.52
CA GLY A 48 -3.66 1.07 18.82
C GLY A 48 -3.11 1.17 20.25
N ALA A 49 -3.67 0.41 21.19
CA ALA A 49 -3.20 0.36 22.58
C ALA A 49 -1.97 -0.54 22.78
N ASP A 50 -1.56 -1.32 21.77
CA ASP A 50 -0.38 -2.17 21.83
C ASP A 50 0.90 -1.36 21.62
N GLN A 51 1.94 -1.62 22.43
CA GLN A 51 3.26 -0.99 22.31
C GLN A 51 3.91 -1.15 20.92
N ARG A 52 3.51 -2.18 20.15
CA ARG A 52 4.01 -2.46 18.80
C ARG A 52 3.38 -1.56 17.74
N PHE A 53 2.23 -0.94 18.03
CA PHE A 53 1.42 -0.24 17.04
C PHE A 53 2.17 0.90 16.37
N TRP A 54 2.63 1.89 17.13
CA TRP A 54 3.31 3.06 16.58
C TRP A 54 4.60 2.71 15.83
N PRO A 55 5.51 1.87 16.37
CA PRO A 55 6.67 1.40 15.62
C PRO A 55 6.31 0.77 14.26
N TRP A 56 5.22 0.01 14.19
CA TRP A 56 4.79 -0.63 12.94
C TRP A 56 4.13 0.32 11.96
N VAL A 57 3.37 1.32 12.44
CA VAL A 57 2.85 2.40 11.60
C VAL A 57 4.00 3.21 11.02
N GLU A 58 4.94 3.65 11.86
CA GLU A 58 6.10 4.44 11.43
C GLU A 58 6.97 3.70 10.43
N GLN A 59 7.20 2.40 10.65
CA GLN A 59 7.91 1.54 9.70
C GLN A 59 7.17 1.49 8.35
N GLY A 60 5.86 1.21 8.36
CA GLY A 60 5.09 1.14 7.13
C GLY A 60 5.04 2.47 6.35
N LEU A 61 4.96 3.60 7.05
CA LEU A 61 5.09 4.94 6.46
C LEU A 61 6.49 5.16 5.86
N ALA A 62 7.53 4.69 6.53
CA ALA A 62 8.90 4.75 6.01
C ALA A 62 9.08 3.87 4.77
N ASP A 63 8.48 2.68 4.77
CA ASP A 63 8.53 1.74 3.63
C ASP A 63 7.81 2.34 2.41
N ASN A 64 6.64 2.98 2.59
CA ASN A 64 5.96 3.73 1.52
C ASN A 64 6.86 4.84 0.93
N ARG A 65 7.55 5.62 1.79
CA ARG A 65 8.52 6.62 1.31
C ARG A 65 9.67 5.98 0.56
N GLN A 66 10.17 4.83 1.04
CA GLN A 66 11.25 4.12 0.37
C GLN A 66 10.84 3.62 -1.02
N VAL A 67 9.59 3.19 -1.22
CA VAL A 67 9.06 2.85 -2.54
C VAL A 67 9.13 4.06 -3.47
N LEU A 68 8.64 5.23 -3.03
CA LEU A 68 8.73 6.46 -3.82
C LEU A 68 10.19 6.84 -4.15
N THR A 69 11.11 6.73 -3.19
CA THR A 69 12.54 6.99 -3.42
C THR A 69 13.11 6.07 -4.49
N LYS A 70 12.75 4.78 -4.49
CA LYS A 70 13.18 3.82 -5.53
C LYS A 70 12.63 4.20 -6.90
N LEU A 71 11.34 4.54 -7.00
CA LEU A 71 10.69 4.94 -8.25
C LEU A 71 11.30 6.24 -8.82
N ILE A 72 11.64 7.21 -7.97
CA ILE A 72 12.38 8.42 -8.37
C ILE A 72 13.74 8.04 -8.95
N GLY A 73 14.48 7.15 -8.27
CA GLY A 73 15.77 6.66 -8.77
C GLY A 73 15.65 5.96 -10.14
N GLU A 74 14.60 5.17 -10.34
CA GLU A 74 14.31 4.51 -11.63
C GLU A 74 14.01 5.53 -12.74
N LEU A 75 13.21 6.57 -12.46
CA LEU A 75 12.96 7.66 -13.41
C LEU A 75 14.25 8.41 -13.78
N GLN A 76 15.10 8.68 -12.79
CA GLN A 76 16.38 9.35 -13.01
C GLN A 76 17.33 8.51 -13.87
N MET A 77 17.43 7.21 -13.61
CA MET A 77 18.21 6.29 -14.45
C MET A 77 17.65 6.17 -15.86
N ALA A 78 16.33 6.29 -16.03
CA ALA A 78 15.68 6.31 -17.33
C ALA A 78 15.78 7.66 -18.08
N GLY A 79 16.36 8.69 -17.46
CA GLY A 79 16.68 9.96 -18.09
C GLY A 79 15.83 11.16 -17.67
N THR A 80 14.86 11.00 -16.76
CA THR A 80 14.08 12.11 -16.19
C THR A 80 14.87 12.78 -15.07
N ARG A 81 15.40 13.98 -15.30
CA ARG A 81 16.29 14.69 -14.35
C ARG A 81 15.61 15.85 -13.65
N GLU A 82 14.69 16.52 -14.34
CA GLU A 82 14.00 17.71 -13.84
C GLU A 82 12.49 17.56 -14.00
N PHE A 83 11.72 18.36 -13.25
CA PHE A 83 10.25 18.27 -13.29
C PHE A 83 9.67 18.64 -14.67
N SER A 84 10.35 19.51 -15.43
CA SER A 84 9.99 19.87 -16.80
C SER A 84 10.04 18.68 -17.78
N ASP A 85 10.86 17.66 -17.50
CA ASP A 85 10.97 16.47 -18.36
C ASP A 85 9.66 15.67 -18.39
N LEU A 86 8.78 15.83 -17.40
CA LEU A 86 7.46 15.18 -17.38
C LEU A 86 6.61 15.53 -18.62
N LEU A 87 6.83 16.70 -19.23
CA LEU A 87 6.11 17.15 -20.44
C LEU A 87 6.47 16.33 -21.69
N THR A 88 7.61 15.64 -21.67
CA THR A 88 8.17 14.94 -22.85
C THR A 88 8.36 13.45 -22.59
N ILE A 89 7.94 12.94 -21.43
CA ILE A 89 7.99 11.51 -21.13
C ILE A 89 7.21 10.74 -22.20
N PRO A 90 7.83 9.77 -22.90
CA PRO A 90 7.12 8.92 -23.84
C PRO A 90 6.20 7.97 -23.09
N GLN A 91 5.09 7.57 -23.73
CA GLN A 91 4.28 6.45 -23.25
C GLN A 91 5.17 5.19 -23.15
N GLY A 92 5.18 4.56 -21.98
CA GLY A 92 5.97 3.35 -21.75
C GLY A 92 6.48 3.27 -20.33
N PHE A 93 7.73 2.83 -20.17
CA PHE A 93 8.31 2.56 -18.86
C PHE A 93 8.32 3.78 -17.92
N GLN A 94 8.83 4.92 -18.38
CA GLN A 94 8.90 6.16 -17.58
C GLN A 94 7.51 6.67 -17.18
N SER A 95 6.56 6.71 -18.12
CA SER A 95 5.19 7.13 -17.81
C SER A 95 4.52 6.18 -16.81
N LYS A 96 4.82 4.87 -16.86
CA LYS A 96 4.31 3.87 -15.92
C LYS A 96 4.91 4.05 -14.52
N ILE A 97 6.21 4.35 -14.39
CA ILE A 97 6.80 4.67 -13.08
C ILE A 97 6.14 5.90 -12.47
N PHE A 98 6.02 6.98 -13.25
CA PHE A 98 5.39 8.21 -12.77
C PHE A 98 3.93 7.98 -12.37
N HIS A 99 3.18 7.19 -13.14
CA HIS A 99 1.82 6.77 -12.81
C HIS A 99 1.75 5.99 -11.50
N THR A 100 2.65 5.03 -11.26
CA THR A 100 2.73 4.31 -9.98
C THR A 100 3.01 5.26 -8.82
N MET A 101 3.91 6.23 -8.99
CA MET A 101 4.14 7.25 -7.97
C MET A 101 2.89 8.08 -7.70
N ALA A 102 2.17 8.50 -8.74
CA ALA A 102 0.93 9.24 -8.59
C ALA A 102 -0.11 8.46 -7.78
N HIS A 103 -0.24 7.14 -7.99
CA HIS A 103 -1.13 6.30 -7.18
C HIS A 103 -0.79 6.30 -5.69
N LEU A 104 0.50 6.17 -5.34
CA LEU A 104 0.92 6.23 -3.94
C LEU A 104 0.71 7.62 -3.33
N LEU A 105 0.85 8.68 -4.13
CA LEU A 105 0.67 10.06 -3.65
C LEU A 105 -0.80 10.45 -3.51
N ASP A 106 -1.68 9.88 -4.34
CA ASP A 106 -3.12 10.17 -4.41
C ASP A 106 -3.97 9.20 -3.57
N GLY A 107 -3.36 8.20 -2.92
CA GLY A 107 -4.08 7.27 -2.03
C GLY A 107 -4.69 6.05 -2.71
N PHE A 108 -4.34 5.77 -3.96
CA PHE A 108 -4.80 4.57 -4.67
C PHE A 108 -4.08 3.31 -4.19
N PHE A 109 -4.82 2.41 -3.54
CA PHE A 109 -4.27 1.14 -3.08
C PHE A 109 -3.77 0.27 -4.25
N GLY A 110 -2.47 -0.03 -4.23
CA GLY A 110 -1.78 -0.88 -5.19
C GLY A 110 -0.95 -1.98 -4.51
N ILE A 111 -0.42 -2.92 -5.31
CA ILE A 111 0.48 -3.98 -4.83
C ILE A 111 1.73 -3.44 -4.12
N ASP A 112 2.17 -2.23 -4.46
CA ASP A 112 3.35 -1.60 -3.86
C ASP A 112 3.03 -0.90 -2.51
N SER A 113 1.76 -0.86 -2.07
CA SER A 113 1.35 -0.23 -0.79
C SER A 113 1.86 -1.02 0.40
N GLN A 114 2.77 -0.49 1.20
CA GLN A 114 3.27 -1.20 2.39
C GLN A 114 2.37 -0.91 3.60
N PHE A 115 2.05 0.36 3.80
CA PHE A 115 1.05 0.84 4.75
C PHE A 115 -0.12 1.48 4.03
N TYR A 116 -1.34 1.24 4.50
CA TYR A 116 -2.54 1.91 4.02
C TYR A 116 -3.44 2.31 5.19
N ASN A 117 -3.87 3.55 5.17
CA ASN A 117 -4.78 4.18 6.10
C ASN A 117 -6.18 4.18 5.50
N LEU A 118 -6.98 3.19 5.89
CA LEU A 118 -8.33 3.02 5.37
C LEU A 118 -9.28 4.15 5.81
N PRO A 119 -9.22 4.68 7.05
CA PRO A 119 -10.04 5.85 7.43
C PRO A 119 -9.85 7.12 6.59
N GLU A 120 -8.67 7.33 6.00
CA GLU A 120 -8.37 8.52 5.17
C GLU A 120 -8.12 8.17 3.70
N ASP A 121 -8.37 6.92 3.27
CA ASP A 121 -8.07 6.40 1.92
C ASP A 121 -6.66 6.80 1.42
N SER A 122 -5.63 6.55 2.24
CA SER A 122 -4.30 7.16 2.05
C SER A 122 -3.13 6.24 2.39
N HIS A 123 -1.97 6.45 1.76
CA HIS A 123 -0.69 5.83 2.17
C HIS A 123 -0.01 6.56 3.32
N TRP A 124 -0.60 7.65 3.79
CA TRP A 124 -0.08 8.53 4.80
C TRP A 124 -1.01 8.59 6.01
N LEU A 125 -0.49 9.11 7.12
CA LEU A 125 -1.25 9.35 8.33
C LEU A 125 -1.37 10.87 8.53
N GLY A 126 -2.59 11.39 8.48
CA GLY A 126 -2.87 12.79 8.76
C GLY A 126 -2.74 13.13 10.26
N ASP A 127 -2.38 14.37 10.56
CA ASP A 127 -2.23 14.86 11.94
C ASP A 127 -3.55 14.81 12.74
N SER A 128 -4.68 14.89 12.06
CA SER A 128 -6.01 14.77 12.67
C SER A 128 -6.24 13.34 13.16
N LEU A 129 -6.06 12.36 12.27
CA LEU A 129 -6.24 10.95 12.62
C LEU A 129 -5.21 10.50 13.65
N ARG A 130 -3.96 10.95 13.55
CA ARG A 130 -2.94 10.69 14.57
C ARG A 130 -3.43 11.06 15.97
N ARG A 131 -3.96 12.28 16.14
CA ARG A 131 -4.50 12.75 17.43
C ARG A 131 -5.70 11.94 17.90
N GLN A 132 -6.53 11.44 16.98
CA GLN A 132 -7.64 10.55 17.32
C GLN A 132 -7.15 9.20 17.83
N ILE A 133 -6.15 8.61 17.17
CA ILE A 133 -5.54 7.34 17.62
C ILE A 133 -4.88 7.52 19.00
N GLU A 134 -4.22 8.64 19.25
CA GLU A 134 -3.60 8.94 20.54
C GLU A 134 -4.66 9.15 21.66
N ALA A 135 -5.85 9.66 21.31
CA ALA A 135 -6.94 9.86 22.26
C ALA A 135 -7.67 8.56 22.59
N ASP A 136 -8.02 7.77 21.56
CA ASP A 136 -8.87 6.59 21.67
C ASP A 136 -8.20 5.36 21.01
N PRO A 137 -7.04 4.90 21.51
CA PRO A 137 -6.22 3.88 20.83
C PRO A 137 -6.89 2.50 20.71
N GLU A 138 -7.87 2.20 21.55
CA GLU A 138 -8.59 0.92 21.53
C GLU A 138 -9.51 0.77 20.30
N ASP A 139 -9.92 1.90 19.70
CA ASP A 139 -10.77 1.94 18.51
C ASP A 139 -10.00 1.74 17.20
N PHE A 140 -8.68 1.66 17.27
CA PHE A 140 -7.82 1.50 16.09
C PHE A 140 -7.10 0.17 16.09
N TRP A 141 -6.95 -0.38 14.88
CA TRP A 141 -6.23 -1.63 14.66
C TRP A 141 -5.37 -1.53 13.42
N LEU A 142 -4.12 -1.98 13.55
CA LEU A 142 -3.23 -2.24 12.45
C LEU A 142 -3.31 -3.72 12.09
N VAL A 143 -3.95 -4.01 10.95
CA VAL A 143 -4.16 -5.36 10.45
C VAL A 143 -3.06 -5.68 9.44
N THR A 144 -2.32 -6.75 9.68
CA THR A 144 -1.40 -7.29 8.68
C THR A 144 -2.13 -8.31 7.81
N VAL A 145 -2.06 -8.13 6.50
CA VAL A 145 -2.54 -9.11 5.51
C VAL A 145 -1.39 -9.60 4.66
N VAL A 146 -1.43 -10.90 4.34
CA VAL A 146 -0.55 -11.52 3.36
C VAL A 146 -1.40 -11.95 2.19
N ALA A 147 -1.10 -11.41 1.02
CA ALA A 147 -1.80 -11.67 -0.21
C ALA A 147 -0.89 -12.42 -1.18
N THR A 148 -1.47 -13.30 -2.00
CA THR A 148 -0.75 -14.09 -2.99
C THR A 148 -1.18 -13.71 -4.40
N LEU A 149 -0.20 -13.64 -5.30
CA LEU A 149 -0.36 -13.61 -6.75
C LEU A 149 0.30 -14.84 -7.38
N GLU A 150 -0.47 -15.65 -8.09
CA GLU A 150 -0.03 -16.80 -8.85
C GLU A 150 0.14 -16.43 -10.33
N ALA A 151 1.39 -16.25 -10.75
CA ALA A 151 1.68 -16.08 -12.16
C ALA A 151 1.53 -17.44 -12.86
N LYS A 152 0.48 -17.59 -13.70
CA LYS A 152 0.45 -18.59 -14.77
C LYS A 152 1.60 -18.26 -15.73
N GLU A 153 2.33 -19.29 -16.18
CA GLU A 153 3.68 -19.30 -16.78
C GLU A 153 3.99 -18.39 -18.00
N HIS A 154 3.42 -17.18 -18.16
CA HIS A 154 3.76 -16.30 -19.29
C HIS A 154 3.67 -14.78 -19.05
N HIS A 155 3.80 -14.25 -17.82
CA HIS A 155 4.09 -12.82 -17.66
C HIS A 155 5.02 -12.56 -16.47
N ALA A 156 6.27 -12.20 -16.79
CA ALA A 156 7.21 -11.63 -15.83
C ALA A 156 6.60 -10.39 -15.18
N LEU A 157 7.00 -10.07 -13.95
CA LEU A 157 6.54 -8.99 -13.05
C LEU A 157 6.17 -7.65 -13.71
N ALA A 158 6.72 -7.33 -14.89
CA ALA A 158 6.30 -6.22 -15.74
C ALA A 158 4.80 -6.26 -16.15
N GLY A 159 4.22 -7.46 -16.29
CA GLY A 159 2.80 -7.67 -16.62
C GLY A 159 1.85 -7.36 -15.47
N LEU A 160 2.29 -7.56 -14.22
CA LEU A 160 1.52 -7.18 -13.01
C LEU A 160 1.52 -5.66 -12.77
N ARG A 161 2.45 -4.94 -13.43
CA ARG A 161 2.49 -3.48 -13.51
C ARG A 161 1.96 -2.95 -14.86
N SER A 162 1.48 -3.81 -15.75
CA SER A 162 0.93 -3.41 -17.04
C SER A 162 -0.59 -3.47 -17.02
N PHE A 163 -1.22 -2.32 -16.83
CA PHE A 163 -2.67 -2.13 -16.89
C PHE A 163 -3.14 -1.73 -18.29
N GLU A 164 -2.60 -2.32 -19.35
CA GLU A 164 -3.06 -2.08 -20.72
C GLU A 164 -3.79 -3.32 -21.25
N LYS A 165 -5.11 -3.19 -21.43
CA LYS A 165 -5.79 -3.76 -22.59
C LYS A 165 -5.94 -2.65 -23.62
#